data_AF-A0A431UUI9-F1
#
_entry.id   AF-A0A431UUI9-F1
#
_cell.length_a   1.000
_cell.length_b   1.000
_cell.length_c   1.000
_cell.angle_alpha   90.00
_cell.angle_beta   90.00
_cell.angle_gamma   90.00
#
_symmetry.space_group_name_H-M   'P 1'
#
loop_
_entity.id
_entity.type
_entity.pdbx_description
1 polymer ?
#
loop_
_entity_poly.entity_id
_entity_poly.type
_entity_poly.pdbx_seq_one_letter_code
_entity_poly.pdbx_strand_id
1 'polypeptide(L)'
;MTSFQNKTVPAFGYDLIRDYLLPTILGKHEKEVLYWAGKDLARKFPCTDTQLIISFFQDAGWGFLTLDKEEKDGCIFHLTNDIDLLNIEERSFRLEAGFIAQQIQGIKGCLTECHDEKREKQHQVIFTVKWDKKETIE
;
A
#
# COMPACT_ATOMS: atom_id res chain seq x y z
N MET A 1 -1.42 19.27 -7.69
CA MET A 1 -1.88 18.73 -6.40
C MET A 1 -1.50 19.69 -5.28
N THR A 2 -2.15 20.86 -5.18
CA THR A 2 -1.68 21.98 -4.31
C THR A 2 -2.72 22.48 -3.30
N SER A 3 -3.91 21.89 -3.21
CA SER A 3 -5.02 22.44 -2.38
C SER A 3 -5.12 21.89 -0.95
N PHE A 4 -4.24 20.97 -0.55
CA PHE A 4 -4.30 20.29 0.75
C PHE A 4 -3.13 20.59 1.70
N GLN A 5 -2.11 21.33 1.24
CA GLN A 5 -1.02 21.75 2.14
C GLN A 5 -1.61 22.57 3.30
N ASN A 6 -1.33 22.12 4.53
CA ASN A 6 -1.77 22.68 5.82
C ASN A 6 -3.22 22.43 6.26
N LYS A 7 -3.98 21.53 5.62
CA LYS A 7 -5.28 21.08 6.14
C LYS A 7 -5.11 19.74 6.86
N THR A 8 -5.41 19.69 8.15
CA THR A 8 -5.37 18.46 8.94
C THR A 8 -6.78 17.91 9.16
N VAL A 9 -6.88 16.58 9.18
CA VAL A 9 -8.09 15.87 9.64
C VAL A 9 -7.72 15.07 10.89
N PRO A 10 -8.63 14.89 11.86
CA PRO A 10 -8.39 14.02 12.99
C PRO A 10 -8.15 12.58 12.53
N ALA A 11 -7.15 11.89 13.09
CA ALA A 11 -6.86 10.48 12.79
C ALA A 11 -8.10 9.58 12.97
N PHE A 12 -8.88 9.83 14.03
CA PHE A 12 -10.14 9.13 14.27
C PHE A 12 -11.12 9.21 13.08
N GLY A 13 -11.15 10.33 12.35
CA GLY A 13 -12.00 10.47 11.17
C GLY A 13 -11.54 9.58 10.01
N TYR A 14 -10.22 9.39 9.89
CA TYR A 14 -9.64 8.47 8.92
C TYR A 14 -9.95 7.00 9.30
N ASP A 15 -9.78 6.64 10.58
CA ASP A 15 -10.07 5.30 11.09
C ASP A 15 -11.56 4.95 10.93
N LEU A 16 -12.47 5.90 11.20
CA LEU A 16 -13.92 5.69 11.06
C LEU A 16 -14.30 5.20 9.66
N ILE A 17 -13.69 5.77 8.63
CA ILE A 17 -13.92 5.33 7.26
C ILE A 17 -13.17 4.04 6.98
N ARG A 18 -11.89 3.99 7.32
CA ARG A 18 -10.97 2.94 6.89
C ARG A 18 -11.17 1.62 7.64
N ASP A 19 -11.23 1.66 8.96
CA ASP A 19 -11.20 0.47 9.82
C ASP A 19 -12.60 0.08 10.33
N TYR A 20 -13.59 0.98 10.27
CA TYR A 20 -14.96 0.67 10.70
C TYR A 20 -15.92 0.54 9.52
N LEU A 21 -15.99 1.57 8.66
CA LEU A 21 -16.98 1.60 7.57
C LEU A 21 -16.64 0.63 6.43
N LEU A 22 -15.39 0.62 5.94
CA LEU A 22 -15.01 -0.25 4.82
C LEU A 22 -15.19 -1.75 5.13
N PRO A 23 -14.74 -2.30 6.28
CA PRO A 23 -14.98 -3.70 6.61
C PRO A 23 -16.48 -4.03 6.67
N THR A 24 -17.30 -3.11 7.19
CA THR A 24 -18.76 -3.27 7.26
C THR A 24 -19.39 -3.35 5.86
N ILE A 25 -18.96 -2.51 4.92
CA ILE A 25 -19.50 -2.48 3.55
C ILE A 25 -19.03 -3.70 2.75
N LEU A 26 -17.75 -4.06 2.88
CA LEU A 26 -17.11 -5.07 2.04
C LEU A 26 -17.28 -6.50 2.57
N GLY A 27 -17.49 -6.64 3.87
CA GLY A 27 -17.70 -7.93 4.54
C GLY A 27 -16.60 -8.94 4.21
N LYS A 28 -17.00 -10.16 3.88
CA LYS A 28 -16.07 -11.28 3.63
C LYS A 28 -15.11 -11.07 2.45
N HIS A 29 -15.38 -10.12 1.56
CA HIS A 29 -14.57 -9.84 0.37
C HIS A 29 -13.62 -8.65 0.54
N GLU A 30 -13.57 -8.05 1.73
CA GLU A 30 -12.77 -6.86 2.03
C GLU A 30 -11.34 -6.95 1.48
N LYS A 31 -10.61 -8.03 1.80
CA LYS A 31 -9.21 -8.19 1.39
C LYS A 31 -9.01 -8.24 -0.13
N GLU A 32 -9.91 -8.91 -0.85
CA GLU A 32 -9.85 -9.04 -2.31
C GLU A 32 -10.21 -7.72 -3.00
N VAL A 33 -11.28 -7.08 -2.52
CA VAL A 33 -11.76 -5.80 -3.06
C VAL A 33 -10.75 -4.69 -2.78
N LEU A 34 -10.19 -4.60 -1.58
CA LEU A 34 -9.17 -3.60 -1.24
C LEU A 34 -7.91 -3.77 -2.09
N TYR A 35 -7.48 -5.00 -2.36
CA TYR A 35 -6.34 -5.25 -3.24
C TYR A 35 -6.58 -4.72 -4.66
N TRP A 36 -7.75 -5.02 -5.23
CA TRP A 36 -8.13 -4.49 -6.54
C TRP A 36 -8.31 -2.98 -6.54
N ALA A 37 -8.91 -2.42 -5.50
CA ALA A 37 -9.07 -0.98 -5.32
C ALA A 37 -7.70 -0.28 -5.23
N GLY A 38 -6.72 -0.90 -4.58
CA GLY A 38 -5.33 -0.42 -4.54
C GLY A 38 -4.71 -0.38 -5.93
N LYS A 39 -4.88 -1.44 -6.73
CA LYS A 39 -4.43 -1.46 -8.13
C LYS A 39 -5.13 -0.36 -8.95
N ASP A 40 -6.44 -0.21 -8.83
CA ASP A 40 -7.18 0.85 -9.53
C ASP A 40 -6.72 2.25 -9.13
N LEU A 41 -6.48 2.48 -7.85
CA LEU A 41 -5.98 3.74 -7.32
C LEU A 41 -4.58 4.07 -7.88
N ALA A 42 -3.69 3.09 -7.94
CA ALA A 42 -2.35 3.27 -8.52
C ALA A 42 -2.39 3.71 -9.99
N ARG A 43 -3.36 3.22 -10.79
CA ARG A 43 -3.53 3.66 -12.18
C ARG A 43 -3.95 5.13 -12.29
N LYS A 44 -4.71 5.63 -11.31
CA LYS A 44 -5.16 7.04 -11.25
C LYS A 44 -4.06 7.98 -10.73
N PHE A 45 -3.13 7.45 -9.94
CA PHE A 45 -2.03 8.19 -9.32
C PHE A 45 -0.68 7.53 -9.65
N PRO A 46 -0.27 7.50 -10.94
CA PRO A 46 0.95 6.80 -11.34
C PRO A 46 2.19 7.44 -10.73
N CYS A 47 3.06 6.60 -10.17
CA CYS A 47 4.38 6.97 -9.67
C CYS A 47 5.43 6.68 -10.74
N THR A 48 6.39 7.58 -10.91
CA THR A 48 7.49 7.44 -11.89
C THR A 48 8.60 6.52 -11.42
N ASP A 49 8.76 6.37 -10.10
CA ASP A 49 9.82 5.60 -9.48
C ASP A 49 9.45 5.19 -8.05
N THR A 50 10.31 4.38 -7.43
CA THR A 50 10.14 3.89 -6.06
C THR A 50 10.14 5.01 -5.01
N GLN A 51 10.89 6.10 -5.22
CA GLN A 51 10.92 7.20 -4.25
C GLN A 51 9.57 7.92 -4.21
N LEU A 52 8.92 8.09 -5.37
CA LEU A 52 7.59 8.67 -5.42
C LEU A 52 6.53 7.75 -4.78
N ILE A 53 6.67 6.42 -4.85
CA ILE A 53 5.81 5.49 -4.10
C ILE A 53 5.98 5.73 -2.59
N ILE A 54 7.22 5.84 -2.11
CA ILE A 54 7.51 6.08 -0.69
C ILE A 54 6.92 7.41 -0.22
N SER A 55 7.11 8.50 -0.99
CA SER A 55 6.51 9.80 -0.67
C SER A 55 4.99 9.76 -0.69
N PHE A 56 4.38 9.03 -1.64
CA PHE A 56 2.93 8.87 -1.71
C PHE A 56 2.36 8.23 -0.42
N PHE A 57 3.02 7.22 0.14
CA PHE A 57 2.57 6.60 1.39
C PHE A 57 2.52 7.59 2.56
N GLN A 58 3.49 8.51 2.63
CA GLN A 58 3.50 9.56 3.64
C GLN A 58 2.39 10.59 3.40
N ASP A 59 2.26 11.06 2.16
CA ASP A 59 1.24 12.05 1.77
C ASP A 59 -0.20 11.51 1.93
N ALA A 60 -0.39 10.22 1.70
CA ALA A 60 -1.68 9.54 1.86
C ALA A 60 -2.00 9.17 3.31
N GLY A 61 -1.06 9.36 4.25
CA GLY A 61 -1.23 8.98 5.66
C GLY A 61 -1.24 7.47 5.87
N TRP A 62 -0.63 6.69 4.96
CA TRP A 62 -0.55 5.22 5.07
C TRP A 62 0.63 4.77 5.94
N GLY A 63 1.62 5.64 6.12
CA GLY A 63 2.76 5.43 7.01
C GLY A 63 4.09 5.64 6.33
N PHE A 64 5.16 5.18 6.98
CA PHE A 64 6.53 5.30 6.50
C PHE A 64 6.94 4.01 5.78
N LEU A 65 6.89 4.06 4.45
CA LEU A 65 7.36 2.97 3.60
C LEU A 65 8.86 3.10 3.35
N THR A 66 9.60 1.99 3.45
CA THR A 66 11.03 1.92 3.12
C THR A 66 11.31 0.71 2.26
N LEU A 67 12.21 0.86 1.28
CA LEU A 67 12.73 -0.26 0.49
C LEU A 67 13.85 -0.93 1.30
N ASP A 68 13.63 -2.17 1.73
CA ASP A 68 14.61 -2.93 2.51
C ASP A 68 15.61 -3.63 1.61
N LYS A 69 15.11 -4.33 0.58
CA LYS A 69 15.93 -5.16 -0.30
C LYS A 69 15.40 -5.19 -1.72
N GLU A 70 16.30 -5.09 -2.69
CA GLU A 70 16.02 -5.47 -4.07
C GLU A 70 16.54 -6.88 -4.35
N GLU A 71 15.74 -7.64 -5.07
CA GLU A 71 16.06 -8.98 -5.56
C GLU A 71 15.98 -9.00 -7.08
N LYS A 72 16.47 -10.09 -7.67
CA LYS A 72 16.49 -10.25 -9.13
C LYS A 72 15.09 -10.09 -9.75
N ASP A 73 14.10 -10.71 -9.13
CA ASP A 73 12.72 -10.84 -9.63
C ASP A 73 11.69 -10.38 -8.57
N GLY A 74 12.09 -9.40 -7.75
CA GLY A 74 11.25 -8.86 -6.69
C GLY A 74 11.94 -7.83 -5.82
N CYS A 75 11.21 -7.28 -4.86
CA CYS A 75 11.77 -6.45 -3.79
C CYS A 75 10.94 -6.59 -2.52
N ILE A 76 11.50 -6.11 -1.41
CA ILE A 76 10.87 -6.12 -0.09
C ILE A 76 10.77 -4.69 0.40
N PHE A 77 9.56 -4.27 0.77
CA PHE A 77 9.33 -3.03 1.50
C PHE A 77 8.94 -3.32 2.94
N HIS A 78 9.29 -2.40 3.82
CA HIS A 78 8.81 -2.34 5.19
C HIS A 78 7.94 -1.11 5.37
N LEU A 79 6.82 -1.28 6.07
CA LEU A 79 5.94 -0.20 6.48
C LEU A 79 5.91 -0.15 8.01
N THR A 80 6.16 1.04 8.54
CA THR A 80 6.00 1.36 9.95
C THR A 80 5.16 2.63 10.09
N ASN A 81 4.60 2.85 11.28
CA ASN A 81 3.92 4.08 11.64
C ASN A 81 3.94 4.24 13.17
N ASP A 82 3.36 5.33 13.66
CA ASP A 82 2.90 5.39 15.05
C ASP A 82 2.00 4.18 15.35
N ILE A 83 2.13 3.59 16.54
CA ILE A 83 1.48 2.31 16.88
C ILE A 83 -0.04 2.42 16.78
N ASP A 84 -0.61 3.52 17.28
CA ASP A 84 -2.06 3.73 17.27
C ASP A 84 -2.56 3.97 15.85
N LEU A 85 -1.77 4.66 15.02
CA LEU A 85 -2.09 4.88 13.60
C LEU A 85 -1.86 3.66 12.73
N LEU A 86 -0.92 2.78 13.08
CA LEU A 86 -0.68 1.56 12.32
C LEU A 86 -1.82 0.57 12.54
N ASN A 87 -2.32 0.48 13.77
CA ASN A 87 -3.39 -0.42 14.19
C ASN A 87 -3.18 -1.85 13.63
N ILE A 88 -1.96 -2.37 13.80
CA ILE A 88 -1.46 -3.50 13.01
C ILE A 88 -2.31 -4.77 13.18
N GLU A 89 -2.89 -5.00 14.35
CA GLU A 89 -3.68 -6.19 14.65
C GLU A 89 -4.96 -6.22 13.79
N GLU A 90 -5.70 -5.12 13.76
CA GLU A 90 -7.02 -5.05 13.11
C GLU A 90 -6.96 -4.60 11.65
N ARG A 91 -6.06 -3.66 11.32
CA ARG A 91 -6.06 -2.99 10.01
C ARG A 91 -5.69 -3.93 8.86
N SER A 92 -6.42 -3.83 7.77
CA SER A 92 -6.05 -4.46 6.49
C SER A 92 -5.05 -3.58 5.72
N PHE A 93 -4.01 -4.21 5.16
CA PHE A 93 -2.96 -3.57 4.35
C PHE A 93 -3.05 -3.97 2.87
N ARG A 94 -4.18 -4.56 2.46
CA ARG A 94 -4.40 -5.03 1.10
C ARG A 94 -4.49 -3.90 0.08
N LEU A 95 -5.01 -2.74 0.51
CA LEU A 95 -5.05 -1.54 -0.32
C LEU A 95 -3.64 -1.11 -0.72
N GLU A 96 -2.74 -1.00 0.27
CA GLU A 96 -1.32 -0.67 0.09
C GLU A 96 -0.61 -1.70 -0.79
N ALA A 97 -0.82 -2.99 -0.53
CA ALA A 97 -0.23 -4.06 -1.32
C ALA A 97 -0.65 -3.97 -2.80
N GLY A 98 -1.94 -3.76 -3.06
CA GLY A 98 -2.47 -3.58 -4.42
C GLY A 98 -1.91 -2.36 -5.12
N PHE A 99 -1.77 -1.25 -4.37
CA PHE A 99 -1.16 -0.04 -4.88
C PHE A 99 0.31 -0.29 -5.28
N ILE A 100 1.13 -0.82 -4.36
CA ILE A 100 2.55 -1.15 -4.62
C ILE A 100 2.68 -2.06 -5.84
N ALA A 101 1.90 -3.16 -5.91
CA ALA A 101 1.94 -4.10 -7.01
C ALA A 101 1.76 -3.39 -8.36
N GLN A 102 0.71 -2.57 -8.49
CA GLN A 102 0.40 -1.90 -9.74
C GLN A 102 1.37 -0.77 -10.09
N GLN A 103 1.93 -0.06 -9.10
CA GLN A 103 2.97 0.94 -9.35
C GLN A 103 4.24 0.29 -9.88
N ILE A 104 4.73 -0.76 -9.21
CA ILE A 104 5.92 -1.49 -9.64
C ILE A 104 5.68 -2.15 -11.00
N GLN A 105 4.48 -2.67 -11.25
CA GLN A 105 4.08 -3.18 -12.56
C GLN A 105 4.23 -2.12 -13.66
N GLY A 106 3.75 -0.90 -13.42
CA GLY A 106 3.86 0.22 -14.37
C GLY A 106 5.31 0.63 -14.61
N ILE A 107 6.14 0.65 -13.56
CA ILE A 107 7.56 1.01 -13.64
C ILE A 107 8.39 -0.07 -14.37
N LYS A 108 8.11 -1.35 -14.11
CA LYS A 108 8.88 -2.49 -14.65
C LYS A 108 8.38 -2.97 -16.01
N GLY A 109 7.12 -2.69 -16.37
CA GLY A 109 6.49 -3.14 -17.62
C GLY A 109 6.17 -4.64 -17.67
N CYS A 110 6.13 -5.31 -16.51
CA CYS A 110 5.87 -6.74 -16.43
C CYS A 110 4.95 -7.09 -15.25
N LEU A 111 4.26 -8.23 -15.34
CA LEU A 111 3.28 -8.64 -14.36
C LEU A 111 3.89 -8.66 -12.96
N THR A 112 3.24 -7.98 -12.01
CA THR A 112 3.72 -7.84 -10.64
C THR A 112 2.61 -8.11 -9.64
N GLU A 113 2.94 -8.86 -8.60
CA GLU A 113 2.06 -9.12 -7.46
C GLU A 113 2.76 -8.73 -6.15
N CYS A 114 1.97 -8.35 -5.14
CA CYS A 114 2.46 -7.95 -3.83
C CYS A 114 1.68 -8.66 -2.72
N HIS A 115 2.41 -9.25 -1.78
CA HIS A 115 1.87 -9.86 -0.57
C HIS A 115 2.30 -9.08 0.67
N ASP A 116 1.38 -8.90 1.61
CA ASP A 116 1.59 -8.25 2.89
C ASP A 116 1.63 -9.26 4.04
N GLU A 117 2.64 -9.16 4.90
CA GLU A 117 2.79 -9.94 6.13
C GLU A 117 2.88 -9.00 7.33
N LYS A 118 2.03 -9.23 8.34
CA LYS A 118 2.06 -8.46 9.59
C LYS A 118 3.08 -9.06 10.56
N ARG A 119 4.02 -8.24 11.02
CA ARG A 119 4.95 -8.54 12.10
C ARG A 119 4.54 -7.75 13.36
N GLU A 120 3.47 -8.21 14.00
CA GLU A 120 2.80 -7.52 15.11
C GLU A 120 3.77 -7.17 16.26
N LYS A 121 4.62 -8.11 16.67
CA LYS A 121 5.62 -7.89 17.72
C LYS A 121 6.63 -6.78 17.38
N GLN A 122 6.91 -6.57 16.09
CA GLN A 122 7.82 -5.55 15.60
C GLN A 122 7.09 -4.27 15.16
N HIS A 123 5.76 -4.20 15.27
CA HIS A 123 4.92 -3.09 14.78
C HIS A 123 5.27 -2.70 13.34
N GLN A 124 5.38 -3.72 12.47
CA GLN A 124 5.85 -3.57 11.11
C GLN A 124 5.04 -4.44 10.15
N VAL A 125 4.77 -3.93 8.97
CA VAL A 125 4.21 -4.71 7.85
C VAL A 125 5.28 -4.89 6.80
N ILE A 126 5.41 -6.11 6.26
CA ILE A 126 6.34 -6.43 5.20
C ILE A 126 5.56 -6.63 3.92
N PHE A 127 5.93 -5.91 2.88
CA PHE A 127 5.42 -6.10 1.53
C PHE A 127 6.46 -6.83 0.69
N THR A 128 6.16 -8.06 0.29
CA THR A 128 6.97 -8.83 -0.65
C THR A 128 6.39 -8.67 -2.04
N VAL A 129 7.15 -8.00 -2.91
CA VAL A 129 6.80 -7.77 -4.31
C VAL A 129 7.55 -8.75 -5.19
N LYS A 130 6.85 -9.39 -6.12
CA LYS A 130 7.44 -10.30 -7.12
C LYS A 130 6.97 -9.90 -8.51
N TRP A 131 7.88 -9.89 -9.46
CA TRP A 131 7.57 -9.59 -10.87
C TRP A 131 8.12 -10.67 -11.79
N ASP A 132 7.36 -11.02 -12.84
CA ASP A 132 7.80 -11.99 -13.84
C ASP A 132 8.23 -11.28 -15.13
N LYS A 133 9.53 -11.29 -15.42
CA LYS A 133 10.09 -10.68 -16.63
C LYS A 133 9.71 -11.41 -17.94
N LYS A 134 9.13 -12.61 -17.85
CA LYS A 134 8.68 -13.38 -19.02
C LYS A 134 7.26 -13.02 -19.44
N GLU A 135 6.47 -12.46 -18.53
CA GLU A 135 5.11 -11.99 -18.80
C GLU A 135 5.12 -10.46 -18.93
N THR A 136 5.38 -10.01 -20.16
CA THR A 136 5.32 -8.59 -20.51
C THR A 136 3.86 -8.16 -20.63
N ILE A 137 3.56 -6.95 -20.18
CA ILE A 137 2.22 -6.40 -20.28
C ILE A 137 2.13 -5.66 -21.60
N GLU A 138 1.20 -6.09 -22.47
CA GLU A 138 0.85 -5.40 -23.72
C GLU A 138 0.14 -4.06 -23.46
#